data_AF-A0A160TGF0-F1
#
_entry.id   AF-A0A160TGF0-F1
#
_cell.length_a   1.000
_cell.length_b   1.000
_cell.length_c   1.000
_cell.angle_alpha   90.00
_cell.angle_beta   90.00
_cell.angle_gamma   90.00
#
_symmetry.space_group_name_H-M   'P 1'
#
loop_
_entity.id
_entity.type
_entity.pdbx_description
1 polymer ?
#
loop_
_entity_poly.entity_id
_entity_poly.type
_entity_poly.pdbx_seq_one_letter_code
_entity_poly.pdbx_strand_id
1 'polypeptide(L)'
;MVAVLLRAGADRLQVGSGAWLGHRDRGDRLARDEARQPLLLLLFGAVLDDIVADDVRLEREAERGAGVRDLFVDDRVIAEIEAKPAICLGHRRAEHPDRAGLGPDRLVDDARLFPFGDMGDGFLLQEAAHALAECLVILGIGESTGHGIEGHFSSLLQPFAAVCGSFTRTSSVPTLDSRSDRTMLCANTGECMKLASLKHGRDGKLVVVSNDLAWYADAGHIAPTLQAALDDWDRLLPDLANLATDLDHEMIPMRRFHEHGAAAPLPRAYQWADGSAYVNHVALVRQARGAEMPDSFWHDPLMYQGGSDGFLGPRDPIPLADEAWGCDLEAEVVVVTGDVPLGASREEALAAVRLVGLTNDVSLRNLIPGELAKGFGFFQSKPASAFSPVFVTPDSLGDWWKDGKLHRKLMVDLNGKPFGRAEAGEDMTFDFGTLIAHAAKTRALGAGTIIGSGTVSNRDADGGPGKPIADGGVGYSCIAEVRTVETIKGGAAVTPFLKKGDTVRIWAEDDKRHPIFGVIEQTVE
;
A
#
# COMPACT_ATOMS: atom_id res chain seq x y z
N MET A 1 -48.20 -48.08 -5.02
CA MET A 1 -49.54 -47.96 -4.39
C MET A 1 -49.53 -48.78 -3.10
N VAL A 2 -50.44 -48.49 -2.17
CA VAL A 2 -50.45 -48.99 -0.77
C VAL A 2 -49.37 -48.33 0.10
N ALA A 3 -49.79 -47.94 1.30
CA ALA A 3 -49.01 -47.37 2.39
C ALA A 3 -49.61 -47.90 3.71
N VAL A 4 -49.21 -47.32 4.86
CA VAL A 4 -49.72 -47.63 6.24
C VAL A 4 -49.48 -49.08 6.72
N LEU A 5 -49.50 -49.40 8.03
CA LEU A 5 -50.03 -48.66 9.19
C LEU A 5 -49.19 -48.85 10.48
N LEU A 6 -49.28 -47.86 11.37
CA LEU A 6 -48.69 -47.84 12.73
C LEU A 6 -49.45 -48.72 13.74
N ARG A 7 -48.74 -49.24 14.76
CA ARG A 7 -49.15 -49.42 16.17
C ARG A 7 -47.89 -49.75 16.98
N ALA A 8 -47.53 -49.13 18.11
CA ALA A 8 -48.25 -48.56 19.26
C ALA A 8 -48.64 -49.61 20.34
N GLY A 9 -47.92 -49.55 21.47
CA GLY A 9 -48.04 -50.35 22.70
C GLY A 9 -46.96 -49.87 23.68
N ALA A 10 -47.20 -49.87 25.00
CA ALA A 10 -46.40 -49.10 25.97
C ALA A 10 -46.25 -49.80 27.34
N ASP A 11 -45.55 -49.11 28.26
CA ASP A 11 -45.35 -49.41 29.70
C ASP A 11 -44.39 -50.59 30.05
N ARG A 12 -43.53 -50.53 31.08
CA ARG A 12 -43.14 -49.43 32.01
C ARG A 12 -41.83 -49.75 32.79
N LEU A 13 -41.28 -48.75 33.51
CA LEU A 13 -40.18 -48.78 34.53
C LEU A 13 -38.75 -48.97 33.97
N GLN A 14 -37.69 -48.29 34.44
CA GLN A 14 -37.45 -47.52 35.68
C GLN A 14 -36.88 -46.09 35.43
N VAL A 15 -36.54 -45.35 36.50
CA VAL A 15 -36.12 -43.93 36.49
C VAL A 15 -34.65 -43.77 36.89
N GLY A 16 -33.93 -42.86 36.23
CA GLY A 16 -32.65 -42.27 36.66
C GLY A 16 -32.60 -40.79 36.26
N SER A 17 -32.04 -39.93 37.10
CA SER A 17 -32.27 -38.47 37.06
C SER A 17 -31.08 -37.63 36.59
N GLY A 18 -31.34 -36.67 35.70
CA GLY A 18 -30.42 -35.58 35.33
C GLY A 18 -31.18 -34.46 34.59
N ALA A 19 -31.16 -33.24 35.12
CA ALA A 19 -32.01 -32.12 34.69
C ALA A 19 -31.14 -30.86 34.48
N TRP A 20 -31.48 -29.85 33.68
CA TRP A 20 -32.52 -29.69 32.64
C TRP A 20 -32.06 -28.56 31.68
N LEU A 21 -32.48 -28.57 30.42
CA LEU A 21 -32.33 -27.39 29.52
C LEU A 21 -33.60 -26.52 29.60
N GLY A 22 -33.46 -25.20 29.48
CA GLY A 22 -34.56 -24.26 29.68
C GLY A 22 -34.47 -22.97 28.85
N HIS A 23 -34.68 -23.07 27.54
CA HIS A 23 -34.89 -21.91 26.67
C HIS A 23 -36.40 -21.54 26.67
N ARG A 24 -36.75 -20.24 26.69
CA ARG A 24 -38.14 -19.81 26.39
C ARG A 24 -38.20 -18.36 25.90
N ASP A 25 -39.09 -18.11 24.93
CA ASP A 25 -39.30 -16.82 24.29
C ASP A 25 -40.27 -15.87 25.01
N ARG A 26 -40.19 -14.60 24.55
CA ARG A 26 -41.30 -13.65 24.30
C ARG A 26 -41.67 -12.64 25.40
N GLY A 27 -41.64 -11.35 25.05
CA GLY A 27 -42.43 -10.32 25.74
C GLY A 27 -41.97 -8.86 25.50
N ASP A 28 -42.48 -8.19 24.46
CA ASP A 28 -42.35 -6.73 24.32
C ASP A 28 -43.21 -5.97 25.35
N ARG A 29 -42.70 -4.86 25.90
CA ARG A 29 -43.49 -3.67 26.32
C ARG A 29 -42.63 -2.47 26.69
N LEU A 30 -43.13 -1.27 26.37
CA LEU A 30 -42.54 0.03 26.69
C LEU A 30 -43.36 0.77 27.75
N ALA A 31 -42.71 1.27 28.81
CA ALA A 31 -43.00 2.50 29.57
C ALA A 31 -41.80 2.73 30.52
N ARG A 32 -41.13 3.88 30.62
CA ARG A 32 -41.46 5.31 30.86
C ARG A 32 -41.64 5.72 32.33
N ASP A 33 -41.00 6.85 32.62
CA ASP A 33 -41.22 7.84 33.67
C ASP A 33 -40.98 7.47 35.16
N GLU A 34 -39.91 8.06 35.73
CA GLU A 34 -39.87 8.48 37.14
C GLU A 34 -38.96 9.73 37.26
N ALA A 35 -39.30 10.73 38.09
CA ALA A 35 -38.58 12.01 38.15
C ALA A 35 -38.86 12.88 39.41
N ARG A 36 -37.85 13.71 39.79
CA ARG A 36 -37.87 14.82 40.79
C ARG A 36 -37.85 14.34 42.27
N GLN A 37 -37.26 15.02 43.27
CA GLN A 37 -36.41 16.26 43.43
C GLN A 37 -35.87 16.29 44.91
N PRO A 38 -35.22 17.34 45.51
CA PRO A 38 -34.79 18.69 45.06
C PRO A 38 -33.30 19.07 45.40
N LEU A 39 -32.96 20.38 45.39
CA LEU A 39 -31.63 21.04 45.41
C LEU A 39 -31.23 21.76 46.72
N LEU A 40 -29.92 22.12 46.85
CA LEU A 40 -29.27 23.40 47.31
C LEU A 40 -27.88 23.11 47.95
N LEU A 41 -26.79 23.90 47.89
CA LEU A 41 -26.42 25.29 47.53
C LEU A 41 -25.19 25.29 46.55
N LEU A 42 -25.01 26.21 45.58
CA LEU A 42 -24.30 27.54 45.62
C LEU A 42 -22.86 27.51 46.21
N LEU A 43 -21.85 28.30 45.75
CA LEU A 43 -21.84 29.57 44.97
C LEU A 43 -20.43 29.86 44.37
N PHE A 44 -20.31 30.45 43.16
CA PHE A 44 -19.38 31.56 42.76
C PHE A 44 -19.42 31.84 41.23
N GLY A 45 -19.04 33.06 40.79
CA GLY A 45 -19.04 33.46 39.37
C GLY A 45 -18.68 34.95 39.14
N ALA A 46 -18.91 35.45 37.91
CA ALA A 46 -18.45 36.73 37.32
C ALA A 46 -16.96 36.72 36.86
N VAL A 47 -16.52 37.51 35.86
CA VAL A 47 -17.10 38.71 35.19
C VAL A 47 -17.09 38.55 33.65
N LEU A 48 -18.03 39.22 32.96
CA LEU A 48 -17.96 39.63 31.55
C LEU A 48 -17.99 41.17 31.50
N ASP A 49 -17.26 41.79 30.57
CA ASP A 49 -17.34 43.22 30.27
C ASP A 49 -17.85 43.44 28.84
N ASP A 50 -18.87 44.29 28.69
CA ASP A 50 -19.42 44.74 27.42
C ASP A 50 -18.73 46.03 26.92
N ILE A 51 -18.63 46.21 25.60
CA ILE A 51 -18.56 47.56 25.00
C ILE A 51 -19.61 47.70 23.89
N VAL A 52 -20.75 48.24 24.30
CA VAL A 52 -21.60 49.24 23.61
C VAL A 52 -22.04 48.97 22.16
N ALA A 53 -23.37 48.92 21.97
CA ALA A 53 -24.04 48.95 20.68
C ALA A 53 -24.38 50.38 20.22
N ASP A 54 -24.79 50.53 18.96
CA ASP A 54 -25.71 51.59 18.53
C ASP A 54 -26.71 51.02 17.50
N ASP A 55 -27.95 51.50 17.50
CA ASP A 55 -29.13 50.86 16.86
C ASP A 55 -29.97 51.86 16.04
N VAL A 56 -30.13 51.62 14.73
CA VAL A 56 -31.11 52.31 13.88
C VAL A 56 -31.77 51.34 12.89
N ARG A 57 -33.08 51.50 12.73
CA ARG A 57 -34.02 50.57 12.07
C ARG A 57 -34.45 51.03 10.66
N LEU A 58 -34.75 50.03 9.79
CA LEU A 58 -35.83 50.00 8.76
C LEU A 58 -35.80 51.11 7.66
N GLU A 59 -36.41 50.99 6.47
CA GLU A 59 -37.37 50.00 5.95
C GLU A 59 -37.17 49.75 4.42
N ARG A 60 -38.24 49.36 3.70
CA ARG A 60 -38.37 48.98 2.27
C ARG A 60 -38.02 50.13 1.27
N GLU A 61 -37.95 49.97 -0.07
CA GLU A 61 -38.68 49.05 -0.98
C GLU A 61 -38.07 48.94 -2.43
N ALA A 62 -38.51 47.90 -3.17
CA ALA A 62 -38.73 47.82 -4.63
C ALA A 62 -37.62 47.93 -5.74
N GLU A 63 -37.70 46.92 -6.64
CA GLU A 63 -37.52 46.91 -8.12
C GLU A 63 -36.15 46.94 -8.86
N ARG A 64 -35.99 45.89 -9.70
CA ARG A 64 -35.38 45.83 -11.07
C ARG A 64 -33.87 46.10 -11.29
N GLY A 65 -33.10 45.01 -11.20
CA GLY A 65 -32.75 44.23 -12.41
C GLY A 65 -31.63 44.72 -13.34
N ALA A 66 -30.46 44.07 -13.23
CA ALA A 66 -29.48 43.90 -14.30
C ALA A 66 -28.82 42.51 -14.16
N GLY A 67 -28.43 41.89 -15.27
CA GLY A 67 -27.73 40.60 -15.25
C GLY A 67 -26.22 40.78 -15.09
N VAL A 68 -25.61 40.05 -14.16
CA VAL A 68 -24.18 40.11 -13.87
C VAL A 68 -23.61 38.69 -13.89
N ARG A 69 -22.61 38.48 -14.76
CA ARG A 69 -21.68 37.34 -14.65
C ARG A 69 -20.67 37.64 -13.53
N ASP A 70 -19.88 36.62 -13.20
CA ASP A 70 -18.68 36.67 -12.36
C ASP A 70 -18.95 36.22 -10.92
N LEU A 71 -18.53 34.97 -10.66
CA LEU A 71 -18.43 34.36 -9.34
C LEU A 71 -17.11 33.57 -9.24
N PHE A 72 -16.04 34.21 -9.74
CA PHE A 72 -14.67 33.85 -9.43
C PHE A 72 -14.21 34.76 -8.28
N VAL A 73 -13.99 34.18 -7.11
CA VAL A 73 -13.34 34.84 -5.97
C VAL A 73 -11.91 34.32 -5.90
N ASP A 74 -10.94 35.22 -5.71
CA ASP A 74 -9.52 34.87 -5.54
C ASP A 74 -9.29 34.11 -4.23
N ASP A 75 -8.87 32.84 -4.31
CA ASP A 75 -8.26 32.10 -3.20
C ASP A 75 -6.76 31.85 -3.47
N ARG A 76 -5.97 32.95 -3.46
CA ARG A 76 -4.50 32.90 -3.51
C ARG A 76 -3.89 32.55 -2.15
N VAL A 77 -4.11 31.32 -1.65
CA VAL A 77 -3.57 30.89 -0.35
C VAL A 77 -2.89 29.52 -0.40
N ILE A 78 -1.73 29.44 -1.06
CA ILE A 78 -0.57 28.76 -0.50
C ILE A 78 0.60 29.75 -0.58
N ALA A 79 1.06 30.22 0.58
CA ALA A 79 2.27 31.03 0.69
C ALA A 79 3.42 30.14 1.17
N GLU A 80 4.43 29.93 0.33
CA GLU A 80 5.65 29.23 0.73
C GLU A 80 6.42 30.08 1.76
N ILE A 81 6.64 29.53 2.95
CA ILE A 81 7.49 30.14 3.97
C ILE A 81 8.90 29.59 3.82
N GLU A 82 9.76 30.30 3.10
CA GLU A 82 11.20 30.03 3.10
C GLU A 82 11.77 30.17 4.52
N ALA A 83 12.19 29.06 5.13
CA ALA A 83 12.91 29.07 6.40
C ALA A 83 14.32 29.66 6.22
N LYS A 84 14.48 30.95 6.53
CA LYS A 84 15.78 31.65 6.52
C LYS A 84 16.35 31.79 7.94
N PRO A 85 17.69 31.71 8.11
CA PRO A 85 18.31 31.34 9.39
C PRO A 85 18.28 32.46 10.44
N ALA A 86 18.23 32.06 11.71
CA ALA A 86 18.31 32.97 12.85
C ALA A 86 19.68 33.66 12.94
N ILE A 87 19.71 34.98 12.81
CA ILE A 87 20.93 35.79 12.96
C ILE A 87 21.10 36.18 14.43
N CYS A 88 22.17 35.68 15.06
CA CYS A 88 22.54 36.06 16.42
C CYS A 88 23.04 37.52 16.48
N LEU A 89 22.34 38.36 17.25
CA LEU A 89 22.81 39.70 17.64
C LEU A 89 22.93 39.78 19.17
N GLY A 90 24.13 39.49 19.68
CA GLY A 90 24.47 39.69 21.09
C GLY A 90 25.12 41.04 21.33
N HIS A 91 24.62 41.83 22.29
CA HIS A 91 25.30 43.03 22.77
C HIS A 91 25.88 42.83 24.18
N ARG A 92 27.21 42.93 24.27
CA ARG A 92 27.95 42.91 25.55
C ARG A 92 27.78 44.24 26.29
N ARG A 93 27.77 44.20 27.62
CA ARG A 93 28.44 45.21 28.46
C ARG A 93 29.15 44.54 29.63
N ALA A 94 30.15 45.22 30.17
CA ALA A 94 31.31 44.60 30.80
C ALA A 94 31.22 44.48 32.33
N GLU A 95 32.05 43.57 32.86
CA GLU A 95 32.34 43.39 34.28
C GLU A 95 33.16 44.56 34.85
N HIS A 96 33.15 44.71 36.18
CA HIS A 96 34.21 45.40 36.91
C HIS A 96 34.31 44.83 38.34
N PRO A 97 35.44 44.23 38.74
CA PRO A 97 35.71 43.83 40.12
C PRO A 97 36.34 44.99 40.91
N ASP A 98 36.14 45.07 42.23
CA ASP A 98 37.17 44.67 43.21
C ASP A 98 36.65 44.64 44.68
N ARG A 99 37.50 44.23 45.63
CA ARG A 99 37.17 43.90 47.04
C ARG A 99 37.42 45.01 48.07
N ALA A 100 36.66 45.02 49.18
CA ALA A 100 37.16 44.91 50.57
C ALA A 100 36.02 45.00 51.61
N GLY A 101 36.06 44.22 52.72
CA GLY A 101 35.05 44.32 53.79
C GLY A 101 35.04 43.19 54.83
N LEU A 102 35.96 43.26 55.80
CA LEU A 102 36.04 42.62 57.13
C LEU A 102 34.90 41.67 57.63
N GLY A 103 35.29 40.51 58.20
CA GLY A 103 34.48 39.71 59.13
C GLY A 103 34.71 40.11 60.61
N PRO A 104 34.57 39.22 61.62
CA PRO A 104 34.36 37.76 61.58
C PRO A 104 33.16 37.25 62.44
N ASP A 105 32.94 35.93 62.50
CA ASP A 105 33.02 35.20 63.79
C ASP A 105 33.14 33.67 63.62
N ARG A 106 33.35 32.93 64.72
CA ARG A 106 33.62 31.47 64.77
C ARG A 106 32.79 30.76 65.85
N LEU A 107 32.52 29.46 65.64
CA LEU A 107 32.47 28.30 66.58
C LEU A 107 31.59 27.19 65.93
N VAL A 108 31.67 25.88 66.20
CA VAL A 108 32.75 24.87 66.40
C VAL A 108 32.09 23.56 66.91
N ASP A 109 32.34 22.48 66.17
CA ASP A 109 32.42 21.03 66.53
C ASP A 109 31.22 20.15 67.02
N ASP A 110 31.29 18.91 66.50
CA ASP A 110 31.06 17.58 67.10
C ASP A 110 29.68 16.87 67.30
N ALA A 111 29.24 16.18 66.23
CA ALA A 111 29.40 14.71 65.99
C ALA A 111 28.65 13.60 66.79
N ARG A 112 28.48 12.45 66.08
CA ARG A 112 28.03 11.08 66.50
C ARG A 112 26.50 10.93 66.67
N LEU A 113 25.82 9.84 66.26
CA LEU A 113 26.19 8.41 66.15
C LEU A 113 25.70 7.68 64.86
N PHE A 114 26.19 6.43 64.72
CA PHE A 114 25.92 5.32 63.77
C PHE A 114 26.08 4.00 64.62
N PRO A 115 26.01 2.72 64.13
CA PRO A 115 25.46 2.10 62.90
C PRO A 115 24.73 0.72 63.13
N PHE A 116 24.63 -0.10 62.07
CA PHE A 116 24.34 -1.56 61.97
C PHE A 116 22.86 -2.03 62.00
N GLY A 117 22.47 -3.08 61.24
CA GLY A 117 23.20 -3.96 60.30
C GLY A 117 22.40 -5.24 59.97
N ASP A 118 22.84 -6.26 59.19
CA ASP A 118 23.89 -6.39 58.15
C ASP A 118 23.77 -7.78 57.44
N MET A 119 24.69 -8.10 56.50
CA MET A 119 25.05 -9.40 55.88
C MET A 119 24.23 -9.96 54.70
N GLY A 120 24.97 -10.34 53.63
CA GLY A 120 24.47 -11.11 52.48
C GLY A 120 25.46 -11.30 51.30
N ASP A 121 26.77 -11.38 51.56
CA ASP A 121 27.85 -11.25 50.55
C ASP A 121 28.01 -12.38 49.51
N GLY A 122 28.60 -12.04 48.36
CA GLY A 122 28.85 -12.96 47.23
C GLY A 122 29.80 -12.44 46.12
N PHE A 123 31.00 -11.99 46.51
CA PHE A 123 32.16 -11.54 45.70
C PHE A 123 32.46 -12.29 44.37
N LEU A 124 33.25 -11.79 43.39
CA LEU A 124 33.65 -10.46 42.85
C LEU A 124 34.78 -10.64 41.77
N LEU A 125 35.18 -9.57 41.05
CA LEU A 125 36.46 -9.40 40.28
C LEU A 125 36.67 -10.24 38.98
N GLN A 126 37.39 -9.79 37.93
CA GLN A 126 37.83 -8.44 37.49
C GLN A 126 38.09 -8.41 35.95
N GLU A 127 38.37 -7.20 35.44
CA GLU A 127 38.57 -6.70 34.07
C GLU A 127 39.46 -7.46 33.06
N ALA A 128 39.14 -7.15 31.80
CA ALA A 128 39.85 -7.31 30.54
C ALA A 128 41.40 -7.27 30.52
N ALA A 129 41.99 -8.01 29.55
CA ALA A 129 42.85 -7.42 28.51
C ALA A 129 43.16 -8.35 27.32
N HIS A 130 43.29 -7.73 26.13
CA HIS A 130 44.09 -8.17 24.96
C HIS A 130 43.64 -9.38 24.12
N ALA A 131 44.28 -9.54 22.95
CA ALA A 131 43.93 -10.46 21.86
C ALA A 131 45.16 -11.16 21.24
N LEU A 132 44.91 -11.98 20.21
CA LEU A 132 45.83 -12.70 19.28
C LEU A 132 46.25 -14.15 19.62
N ALA A 133 46.49 -14.89 18.52
CA ALA A 133 47.31 -16.10 18.36
C ALA A 133 46.79 -17.50 18.84
N GLU A 134 46.03 -18.12 17.94
CA GLU A 134 46.16 -19.50 17.41
C GLU A 134 47.11 -20.54 18.08
N CYS A 135 46.56 -21.72 18.38
CA CYS A 135 47.10 -23.09 18.15
C CYS A 135 45.88 -24.05 18.16
N LEU A 136 45.61 -25.01 17.26
CA LEU A 136 46.42 -25.97 16.46
C LEU A 136 47.02 -27.09 17.35
N VAL A 137 46.88 -28.42 17.16
CA VAL A 137 46.07 -29.38 16.31
C VAL A 137 45.81 -30.65 17.19
N ILE A 138 45.51 -31.92 16.80
CA ILE A 138 45.56 -32.78 15.59
C ILE A 138 44.62 -34.01 15.82
N LEU A 139 44.06 -34.74 14.84
CA LEU A 139 44.51 -36.04 14.26
C LEU A 139 43.28 -36.65 13.50
N GLY A 140 43.29 -37.28 12.32
CA GLY A 140 44.24 -37.56 11.22
C GLY A 140 43.46 -38.26 10.08
N ILE A 141 44.00 -39.04 9.11
CA ILE A 141 45.34 -39.61 8.81
C ILE A 141 45.44 -39.85 7.27
N GLY A 142 46.65 -39.80 6.68
CA GLY A 142 46.99 -40.28 5.31
C GLY A 142 47.42 -39.16 4.37
N GLU A 143 48.69 -38.92 3.99
CA GLU A 143 49.78 -39.80 3.48
C GLU A 143 49.49 -40.41 2.08
N SER A 144 50.40 -40.39 1.08
CA SER A 144 51.85 -40.07 1.10
C SER A 144 52.42 -39.48 -0.22
N THR A 145 53.49 -38.68 -0.08
CA THR A 145 54.69 -38.46 -0.96
C THR A 145 54.57 -38.34 -2.51
N GLY A 146 55.27 -37.41 -3.19
CA GLY A 146 56.15 -36.32 -2.71
C GLY A 146 57.18 -35.83 -3.76
N HIS A 147 57.86 -34.70 -3.46
CA HIS A 147 58.85 -33.95 -4.29
C HIS A 147 58.26 -33.28 -5.55
N GLY A 148 58.67 -32.07 -6.00
CA GLY A 148 59.84 -31.22 -5.68
C GLY A 148 60.64 -30.95 -6.99
N ILE A 149 61.18 -29.78 -7.32
CA ILE A 149 61.56 -28.56 -6.56
C ILE A 149 61.29 -27.28 -7.42
N GLU A 150 61.42 -26.11 -6.78
CA GLU A 150 61.30 -24.71 -7.23
C GLU A 150 62.03 -24.31 -8.54
N GLY A 151 61.67 -23.14 -9.10
CA GLY A 151 62.51 -22.43 -10.11
C GLY A 151 61.86 -21.20 -10.77
N HIS A 152 62.16 -19.99 -10.28
CA HIS A 152 61.82 -18.73 -10.98
C HIS A 152 62.71 -18.50 -12.22
N PHE A 153 62.20 -17.81 -13.26
CA PHE A 153 62.68 -16.47 -13.69
C PHE A 153 61.80 -15.90 -14.83
N SER A 154 61.96 -14.61 -15.18
CA SER A 154 61.04 -13.89 -16.08
C SER A 154 61.70 -13.30 -17.34
N SER A 155 60.85 -13.14 -18.38
CA SER A 155 61.01 -12.28 -19.56
C SER A 155 62.07 -12.60 -20.62
N LEU A 156 61.67 -12.53 -21.91
CA LEU A 156 62.29 -11.70 -22.95
C LEU A 156 61.35 -11.62 -24.19
N LEU A 157 61.67 -10.73 -25.16
CA LEU A 157 60.73 -10.31 -26.21
C LEU A 157 60.94 -10.98 -27.58
N GLN A 158 59.81 -11.38 -28.21
CA GLN A 158 59.53 -11.32 -29.67
C GLN A 158 60.50 -12.06 -30.64
N PRO A 159 60.29 -11.99 -31.97
CA PRO A 159 59.14 -12.49 -32.73
C PRO A 159 59.55 -13.46 -33.87
N PHE A 160 58.60 -14.10 -34.59
CA PHE A 160 58.51 -14.10 -36.08
C PHE A 160 57.33 -14.93 -36.63
N ALA A 161 57.09 -14.84 -37.94
CA ALA A 161 55.83 -15.14 -38.63
C ALA A 161 55.71 -16.53 -39.33
N ALA A 162 54.45 -16.86 -39.69
CA ALA A 162 54.02 -17.76 -40.79
C ALA A 162 54.26 -19.29 -40.60
N VAL A 163 53.55 -20.23 -41.26
CA VAL A 163 52.84 -20.20 -42.56
C VAL A 163 51.44 -20.86 -42.51
N CYS A 164 50.61 -20.50 -43.50
CA CYS A 164 49.23 -20.91 -43.82
C CYS A 164 48.79 -22.37 -43.58
N GLY A 165 47.50 -22.53 -43.27
CA GLY A 165 46.76 -23.80 -43.28
C GLY A 165 45.25 -23.59 -43.49
N SER A 166 44.83 -23.11 -44.67
CA SER A 166 43.43 -22.78 -44.95
C SER A 166 42.57 -24.01 -45.26
N PHE A 167 41.54 -24.27 -44.45
CA PHE A 167 40.45 -25.18 -44.81
C PHE A 167 39.11 -24.64 -44.32
N THR A 168 38.20 -24.37 -45.26
CA THR A 168 36.84 -23.93 -44.96
C THR A 168 35.96 -25.12 -44.61
N ARG A 169 35.28 -25.05 -43.46
CA ARG A 169 34.10 -25.87 -43.15
C ARG A 169 32.99 -24.98 -42.64
N THR A 170 31.88 -24.96 -43.36
CA THR A 170 30.62 -24.40 -42.93
C THR A 170 30.02 -25.27 -41.83
N SER A 171 30.06 -24.81 -40.58
CA SER A 171 29.26 -25.36 -39.48
C SER A 171 28.06 -24.45 -39.24
N SER A 172 26.89 -24.87 -39.68
CA SER A 172 25.62 -24.23 -39.30
C SER A 172 25.41 -24.39 -37.81
N VAL A 173 25.48 -23.30 -37.05
CA VAL A 173 25.03 -23.28 -35.66
C VAL A 173 23.50 -23.47 -35.68
N PRO A 174 22.93 -24.44 -34.94
CA PRO A 174 21.48 -24.55 -34.82
C PRO A 174 20.95 -23.34 -34.04
N THR A 175 20.07 -22.56 -34.65
CA THR A 175 19.37 -21.48 -33.97
C THR A 175 18.40 -22.06 -32.94
N LEU A 176 18.69 -21.87 -31.66
CA LEU A 176 17.80 -22.18 -30.55
C LEU A 176 16.50 -21.37 -30.67
N ASP A 177 15.35 -22.03 -30.67
CA ASP A 177 14.04 -21.37 -30.71
C ASP A 177 13.67 -20.88 -29.31
N SER A 178 13.79 -19.57 -29.08
CA SER A 178 13.74 -18.93 -27.75
C SER A 178 12.34 -18.84 -27.12
N ARG A 179 11.47 -19.83 -27.35
CA ARG A 179 10.06 -19.85 -26.93
C ARG A 179 9.66 -20.98 -25.98
N SER A 180 10.31 -22.14 -25.99
CA SER A 180 10.03 -23.22 -25.03
C SER A 180 10.60 -22.92 -23.64
N ASP A 181 11.80 -22.35 -23.59
CA ASP A 181 12.59 -22.27 -22.35
C ASP A 181 12.14 -21.12 -21.43
N ARG A 182 11.34 -20.17 -21.92
CA ARG A 182 10.92 -18.99 -21.13
C ARG A 182 9.98 -19.36 -19.98
N THR A 183 9.06 -20.30 -20.18
CA THR A 183 8.25 -20.86 -19.09
C THR A 183 9.10 -21.70 -18.13
N MET A 184 10.21 -22.27 -18.63
CA MET A 184 11.14 -23.09 -17.83
C MET A 184 12.12 -22.25 -16.99
N LEU A 185 12.37 -20.99 -17.36
CA LEU A 185 13.15 -20.03 -16.57
C LEU A 185 12.44 -19.66 -15.26
N CYS A 186 11.15 -19.36 -15.31
CA CYS A 186 10.32 -19.11 -14.13
C CYS A 186 10.21 -20.34 -13.20
N ALA A 187 10.32 -21.55 -13.75
CA ALA A 187 10.22 -22.80 -12.99
C ALA A 187 11.48 -23.13 -12.15
N ASN A 188 12.59 -22.39 -12.30
CA ASN A 188 13.87 -22.69 -11.65
C ASN A 188 14.17 -21.87 -10.39
N THR A 189 13.41 -20.81 -10.08
CA THR A 189 13.56 -20.07 -8.80
C THR A 189 12.61 -20.58 -7.70
N GLY A 190 11.47 -21.16 -8.09
CA GLY A 190 10.43 -21.61 -7.16
C GLY A 190 9.52 -20.49 -6.62
N GLU A 191 9.99 -19.23 -6.64
CA GLU A 191 9.31 -18.07 -6.05
C GLU A 191 8.11 -17.55 -6.86
N CYS A 192 7.80 -18.17 -8.01
CA CYS A 192 6.63 -17.87 -8.84
C CYS A 192 5.33 -18.39 -8.20
N MET A 193 4.51 -17.51 -7.64
CA MET A 193 3.20 -17.86 -7.06
C MET A 193 2.17 -16.74 -7.15
N LYS A 194 0.89 -17.13 -7.22
CA LYS A 194 -0.28 -16.24 -7.13
C LYS A 194 -1.01 -16.49 -5.81
N LEU A 195 -1.21 -15.44 -5.01
CA LEU A 195 -1.83 -15.51 -3.68
C LEU A 195 -3.15 -14.75 -3.64
N ALA A 196 -4.14 -15.33 -2.98
CA ALA A 196 -5.46 -14.72 -2.80
C ALA A 196 -6.03 -14.97 -1.41
N SER A 197 -7.02 -14.17 -1.03
CA SER A 197 -7.83 -14.38 0.17
C SER A 197 -9.28 -14.68 -0.22
N LEU A 198 -9.78 -15.86 0.15
CA LEU A 198 -11.20 -16.17 0.03
C LEU A 198 -12.00 -15.46 1.14
N LYS A 199 -13.26 -15.08 0.84
CA LYS A 199 -14.17 -14.40 1.78
C LYS A 199 -14.44 -15.26 3.03
N HIS A 200 -13.76 -14.94 4.12
CA HIS A 200 -13.82 -15.69 5.38
C HIS A 200 -13.34 -14.80 6.54
N GLY A 201 -14.08 -14.75 7.66
CA GLY A 201 -13.70 -13.93 8.82
C GLY A 201 -13.55 -12.43 8.49
N ARG A 202 -12.56 -11.77 9.08
CA ARG A 202 -12.17 -10.37 8.78
C ARG A 202 -10.93 -10.26 7.90
N ASP A 203 -10.08 -11.29 7.91
CA ASP A 203 -8.74 -11.30 7.33
C ASP A 203 -8.64 -12.25 6.12
N GLY A 204 -9.77 -12.80 5.70
CA GLY A 204 -9.89 -13.76 4.62
C GLY A 204 -9.50 -15.18 5.04
N LYS A 205 -9.20 -15.97 4.02
CA LYS A 205 -8.45 -17.22 4.16
C LYS A 205 -7.45 -17.33 3.01
N LEU A 206 -6.17 -17.48 3.35
CA LEU A 206 -5.10 -17.57 2.36
C LEU A 206 -5.25 -18.83 1.49
N VAL A 207 -5.13 -18.64 0.18
CA VAL A 207 -5.02 -19.70 -0.81
C VAL A 207 -3.93 -19.36 -1.83
N VAL A 208 -3.25 -20.40 -2.31
CA VAL A 208 -2.39 -20.32 -3.50
C VAL A 208 -3.26 -20.64 -4.71
N VAL A 209 -3.14 -19.85 -5.78
CA VAL A 209 -3.97 -19.94 -6.99
C VAL A 209 -3.10 -20.40 -8.16
N SER A 210 -3.63 -21.26 -9.02
CA SER A 210 -2.91 -21.80 -10.19
C SER A 210 -2.58 -20.70 -11.20
N ASN A 211 -1.58 -20.93 -12.05
CA ASN A 211 -1.16 -19.91 -13.02
C ASN A 211 -2.27 -19.51 -14.01
N ASP A 212 -3.19 -20.44 -14.34
CA ASP A 212 -4.37 -20.21 -15.19
C ASP A 212 -5.57 -19.55 -14.47
N LEU A 213 -5.43 -19.24 -13.17
CA LEU A 213 -6.47 -18.71 -12.27
C LEU A 213 -7.71 -19.59 -12.11
N ALA A 214 -7.69 -20.83 -12.60
CA ALA A 214 -8.88 -21.68 -12.63
C ALA A 214 -8.99 -22.61 -11.41
N TRP A 215 -7.94 -22.72 -10.59
CA TRP A 215 -7.84 -23.60 -9.43
C TRP A 215 -7.11 -22.94 -8.24
N TYR A 216 -7.28 -23.49 -7.04
CA TYR A 216 -6.55 -23.09 -5.83
C TYR A 216 -6.23 -24.28 -4.92
N ALA A 217 -5.20 -24.10 -4.09
CA ALA A 217 -4.81 -24.95 -2.97
C ALA A 217 -4.96 -24.21 -1.62
N ASP A 218 -5.26 -24.95 -0.56
CA ASP A 218 -5.59 -24.40 0.76
C ASP A 218 -4.34 -24.18 1.62
N ALA A 219 -3.85 -22.94 1.67
CA ALA A 219 -2.61 -22.59 2.35
C ALA A 219 -2.75 -22.47 3.89
N GLY A 220 -3.95 -22.71 4.44
CA GLY A 220 -4.26 -22.50 5.87
C GLY A 220 -3.47 -23.35 6.86
N HIS A 221 -2.68 -24.31 6.38
CA HIS A 221 -1.75 -25.13 7.14
C HIS A 221 -0.32 -24.55 7.21
N ILE A 222 -0.01 -23.60 6.32
CA ILE A 222 1.24 -22.82 6.25
C ILE A 222 1.02 -21.49 6.97
N ALA A 223 -0.01 -20.73 6.55
CA ALA A 223 -0.48 -19.51 7.20
C ALA A 223 -1.99 -19.33 7.01
N PRO A 224 -2.74 -18.87 8.04
CA PRO A 224 -4.20 -18.77 7.96
C PRO A 224 -4.68 -17.63 7.04
N THR A 225 -3.89 -16.56 6.92
CA THR A 225 -4.24 -15.29 6.24
C THR A 225 -3.02 -14.75 5.50
N LEU A 226 -3.22 -13.87 4.51
CA LEU A 226 -2.09 -13.29 3.77
C LEU A 226 -1.20 -12.40 4.66
N GLN A 227 -1.79 -11.64 5.60
CA GLN A 227 -1.02 -10.87 6.57
C GLN A 227 -0.10 -11.77 7.42
N ALA A 228 -0.62 -12.88 7.94
CA ALA A 228 0.19 -13.82 8.73
C ALA A 228 1.27 -14.56 7.91
N ALA A 229 1.19 -14.56 6.58
CA ALA A 229 2.28 -14.98 5.71
C ALA A 229 3.32 -13.86 5.50
N LEU A 230 2.89 -12.60 5.39
CA LEU A 230 3.77 -11.43 5.25
C LEU A 230 4.54 -11.10 6.53
N ASP A 231 3.93 -11.29 7.70
CA ASP A 231 4.51 -11.09 9.03
C ASP A 231 5.72 -12.03 9.32
N ASP A 232 5.90 -13.11 8.54
CA ASP A 232 6.92 -14.15 8.72
C ASP A 232 7.38 -14.71 7.35
N TRP A 233 7.47 -13.79 6.35
CA TRP A 233 7.56 -14.15 4.93
C TRP A 233 8.77 -15.01 4.59
N ASP A 234 9.96 -14.60 5.00
CA ASP A 234 11.20 -15.26 4.57
C ASP A 234 11.32 -16.70 5.13
N ARG A 235 10.53 -17.05 6.16
CA ARG A 235 10.39 -18.43 6.68
C ARG A 235 9.33 -19.23 5.92
N LEU A 236 8.22 -18.59 5.51
CA LEU A 236 7.05 -19.25 4.93
C LEU A 236 7.07 -19.31 3.39
N LEU A 237 7.87 -18.47 2.74
CA LEU A 237 8.05 -18.42 1.29
C LEU A 237 8.37 -19.79 0.67
N PRO A 238 9.30 -20.62 1.20
CA PRO A 238 9.58 -21.94 0.63
C PRO A 238 8.38 -22.88 0.67
N ASP A 239 7.56 -22.84 1.73
CA ASP A 239 6.37 -23.69 1.85
C ASP A 239 5.27 -23.24 0.87
N LEU A 240 5.08 -21.93 0.70
CA LEU A 240 4.14 -21.37 -0.28
C LEU A 240 4.58 -21.64 -1.73
N ALA A 241 5.88 -21.53 -2.02
CA ALA A 241 6.50 -21.87 -3.30
C ALA A 241 6.31 -23.36 -3.67
N ASN A 242 6.53 -24.26 -2.69
CA ASN A 242 6.24 -25.68 -2.86
C ASN A 242 4.75 -25.92 -3.12
N LEU A 243 3.85 -25.27 -2.37
CA LEU A 243 2.40 -25.41 -2.56
C LEU A 243 1.92 -24.90 -3.93
N ALA A 244 2.56 -23.86 -4.49
CA ALA A 244 2.31 -23.37 -5.85
C ALA A 244 2.80 -24.38 -6.90
N THR A 245 4.02 -24.91 -6.72
CA THR A 245 4.62 -25.90 -7.61
C THR A 245 3.82 -27.20 -7.65
N ASP A 246 3.32 -27.68 -6.49
CA ASP A 246 2.47 -28.86 -6.41
C ASP A 246 1.08 -28.64 -7.02
N LEU A 247 0.52 -27.42 -6.91
CA LEU A 247 -0.77 -27.06 -7.50
C LEU A 247 -0.70 -27.04 -9.04
N ASP A 248 0.29 -26.37 -9.61
CA ASP A 248 0.47 -26.27 -11.07
C ASP A 248 0.86 -27.61 -11.72
N HIS A 249 1.44 -28.55 -10.96
CA HIS A 249 1.67 -29.94 -11.40
C HIS A 249 0.50 -30.91 -11.11
N GLU A 250 -0.64 -30.42 -10.59
CA GLU A 250 -1.82 -31.22 -10.21
C GLU A 250 -1.54 -32.33 -9.16
N MET A 251 -0.49 -32.19 -8.35
CA MET A 251 -0.03 -33.21 -7.39
C MET A 251 -0.84 -33.26 -6.08
N ILE A 252 -1.65 -32.23 -5.81
CA ILE A 252 -2.37 -32.01 -4.55
C ILE A 252 -3.88 -31.77 -4.76
N PRO A 253 -4.72 -31.90 -3.70
CA PRO A 253 -6.17 -31.68 -3.79
C PRO A 253 -6.57 -30.23 -4.12
N MET A 254 -6.64 -29.92 -5.42
CA MET A 254 -7.07 -28.63 -5.97
C MET A 254 -8.59 -28.41 -5.87
N ARG A 255 -9.03 -27.15 -5.81
CA ARG A 255 -10.43 -26.72 -5.84
C ARG A 255 -10.63 -25.60 -6.86
N ARG A 256 -11.82 -25.46 -7.44
CA ARG A 256 -12.08 -24.37 -8.42
C ARG A 256 -11.96 -23.01 -7.75
N PHE A 257 -11.11 -22.15 -8.32
CA PHE A 257 -11.05 -20.74 -7.93
C PHE A 257 -12.19 -19.99 -8.61
N HIS A 258 -12.78 -19.06 -7.87
CA HIS A 258 -13.95 -18.28 -8.29
C HIS A 258 -13.75 -16.86 -7.78
N GLU A 259 -13.48 -15.91 -8.68
CA GLU A 259 -13.17 -14.51 -8.30
C GLU A 259 -14.27 -13.86 -7.46
N HIS A 260 -15.55 -14.23 -7.67
CA HIS A 260 -16.67 -13.74 -6.85
C HIS A 260 -16.64 -14.22 -5.39
N GLY A 261 -15.92 -15.32 -5.10
CA GLY A 261 -15.64 -15.83 -3.76
C GLY A 261 -14.36 -15.27 -3.13
N ALA A 262 -13.53 -14.55 -3.89
CA ALA A 262 -12.39 -13.83 -3.37
C ALA A 262 -12.81 -12.52 -2.70
N ALA A 263 -12.07 -12.14 -1.66
CA ALA A 263 -12.01 -10.77 -1.15
C ALA A 263 -10.82 -10.05 -1.82
N ALA A 264 -10.49 -8.83 -1.40
CA ALA A 264 -9.16 -8.30 -1.64
C ALA A 264 -8.11 -9.25 -1.01
N PRO A 265 -6.90 -9.44 -1.60
CA PRO A 265 -5.91 -10.38 -1.08
C PRO A 265 -5.48 -10.07 0.37
N LEU A 266 -5.40 -8.78 0.72
CA LEU A 266 -5.53 -8.30 2.09
C LEU A 266 -6.93 -7.64 2.23
N PRO A 267 -7.93 -8.27 2.87
CA PRO A 267 -9.28 -7.68 3.03
C PRO A 267 -9.28 -6.42 3.91
N ARG A 268 -8.27 -6.30 4.74
CA ARG A 268 -7.85 -5.12 5.51
C ARG A 268 -6.34 -5.19 5.67
N ALA A 269 -5.68 -4.05 5.78
CA ALA A 269 -4.23 -3.93 5.93
C ALA A 269 -3.88 -2.89 6.99
N TYR A 270 -2.67 -2.94 7.54
CA TYR A 270 -2.20 -1.94 8.50
C TYR A 270 -1.92 -0.57 7.87
N GLN A 271 -1.70 -0.51 6.56
CA GLN A 271 -1.39 0.73 5.84
C GLN A 271 -1.74 0.63 4.34
N TRP A 272 -2.51 1.59 3.83
CA TRP A 272 -2.67 1.91 2.41
C TRP A 272 -2.13 3.33 2.21
N ALA A 273 -1.13 3.50 1.35
CA ALA A 273 -0.60 4.81 0.99
C ALA A 273 -0.45 4.89 -0.52
N ASP A 274 -1.23 5.78 -1.14
CA ASP A 274 -1.31 5.89 -2.59
C ASP A 274 -0.58 7.14 -3.11
N GLY A 275 0.08 6.98 -4.24
CA GLY A 275 0.98 7.96 -4.85
C GLY A 275 0.32 8.81 -5.93
N SER A 276 1.16 9.46 -6.74
CA SER A 276 0.77 9.97 -8.06
C SER A 276 1.97 9.88 -9.00
N ALA A 277 2.37 8.64 -9.33
CA ALA A 277 3.55 8.35 -10.14
C ALA A 277 3.44 8.91 -11.57
N TYR A 278 2.23 8.93 -12.14
CA TYR A 278 1.96 9.45 -13.47
C TYR A 278 1.71 10.95 -13.40
N VAL A 279 2.78 11.74 -13.27
CA VAL A 279 2.73 13.22 -13.13
C VAL A 279 1.96 13.88 -14.30
N ASN A 280 1.84 13.20 -15.45
CA ASN A 280 0.93 13.59 -16.53
C ASN A 280 -0.51 13.83 -16.03
N HIS A 281 -1.10 12.91 -15.27
CA HIS A 281 -2.46 13.02 -14.71
C HIS A 281 -2.61 14.32 -13.91
N VAL A 282 -1.67 14.59 -13.01
CA VAL A 282 -1.65 15.78 -12.15
C VAL A 282 -1.49 17.07 -12.96
N ALA A 283 -0.65 17.05 -14.00
CA ALA A 283 -0.46 18.18 -14.91
C ALA A 283 -1.75 18.53 -15.65
N LEU A 284 -2.50 17.54 -16.16
CA LEU A 284 -3.79 17.77 -16.82
C LEU A 284 -4.82 18.39 -15.87
N VAL A 285 -4.96 17.85 -14.65
CA VAL A 285 -5.92 18.34 -13.64
C VAL A 285 -5.59 19.78 -13.21
N ARG A 286 -4.32 20.19 -13.21
CA ARG A 286 -3.90 21.59 -13.02
C ARG A 286 -4.20 22.46 -14.25
N GLN A 287 -3.88 21.97 -15.46
CA GLN A 287 -4.09 22.71 -16.71
C GLN A 287 -5.57 23.07 -16.94
N ALA A 288 -6.50 22.16 -16.68
CA ALA A 288 -7.94 22.44 -16.81
C ALA A 288 -8.47 23.46 -15.77
N ARG A 289 -7.70 23.75 -14.72
CA ARG A 289 -7.98 24.81 -13.72
C ARG A 289 -7.23 26.11 -14.02
N GLY A 290 -6.48 26.19 -15.11
CA GLY A 290 -5.64 27.34 -15.45
C GLY A 290 -4.43 27.53 -14.51
N ALA A 291 -4.06 26.51 -13.74
CA ALA A 291 -2.97 26.56 -12.78
C ALA A 291 -1.67 25.98 -13.37
N GLU A 292 -0.54 26.65 -13.12
CA GLU A 292 0.78 26.08 -13.41
C GLU A 292 1.10 24.91 -12.47
N MET A 293 2.05 24.07 -12.87
CA MET A 293 2.56 22.97 -12.06
C MET A 293 3.95 23.32 -11.51
N PRO A 294 4.17 23.29 -10.19
CA PRO A 294 5.49 23.46 -9.60
C PRO A 294 6.48 22.43 -10.14
N ASP A 295 7.70 22.87 -10.38
CA ASP A 295 8.82 22.02 -10.84
C ASP A 295 9.07 20.82 -9.90
N SER A 296 8.88 21.03 -8.60
CA SER A 296 8.98 19.99 -7.57
C SER A 296 8.08 18.77 -7.82
N PHE A 297 6.96 18.89 -8.55
CA PHE A 297 6.08 17.75 -8.85
C PHE A 297 6.74 16.72 -9.79
N TRP A 298 7.85 17.05 -10.47
CA TRP A 298 8.68 16.10 -11.23
C TRP A 298 9.72 15.37 -10.37
N HIS A 299 9.94 15.80 -9.13
CA HIS A 299 11.12 15.45 -8.34
C HIS A 299 10.84 15.03 -6.88
N ASP A 300 9.71 15.41 -6.29
CA ASP A 300 9.21 14.92 -5.00
C ASP A 300 7.83 14.27 -5.22
N PRO A 301 7.68 12.96 -4.99
CA PRO A 301 6.40 12.27 -5.17
C PRO A 301 5.27 12.88 -4.35
N LEU A 302 4.07 12.92 -4.93
CA LEU A 302 2.85 13.08 -4.14
C LEU A 302 2.45 11.71 -3.57
N MET A 303 1.99 11.71 -2.32
CA MET A 303 1.41 10.54 -1.67
C MET A 303 0.39 10.97 -0.61
N TYR A 304 -0.66 10.17 -0.40
CA TYR A 304 -1.62 10.36 0.70
C TYR A 304 -1.91 9.05 1.45
N GLN A 305 -2.49 9.17 2.64
CA GLN A 305 -2.89 8.02 3.46
C GLN A 305 -4.34 7.64 3.16
N GLY A 306 -4.56 6.46 2.58
CA GLY A 306 -5.91 5.93 2.32
C GLY A 306 -6.47 5.12 3.49
N GLY A 307 -7.77 4.86 3.46
CA GLY A 307 -8.42 3.93 4.40
C GLY A 307 -8.02 2.48 4.10
N SER A 308 -7.81 1.67 5.14
CA SER A 308 -7.29 0.29 4.98
C SER A 308 -7.96 -0.76 5.89
N ASP A 309 -8.98 -0.39 6.65
CA ASP A 309 -9.64 -1.24 7.63
C ASP A 309 -10.73 -2.16 7.05
N GLY A 310 -11.15 -1.95 5.80
CA GLY A 310 -12.04 -2.83 5.06
C GLY A 310 -12.16 -2.47 3.58
N PHE A 311 -11.50 -3.24 2.71
CA PHE A 311 -11.54 -3.07 1.26
C PHE A 311 -12.67 -3.86 0.60
N LEU A 312 -13.09 -3.43 -0.58
CA LEU A 312 -14.03 -4.19 -1.43
C LEU A 312 -13.31 -5.39 -2.06
N GLY A 313 -13.99 -6.54 -2.15
CA GLY A 313 -13.54 -7.63 -3.00
C GLY A 313 -13.64 -7.29 -4.48
N PRO A 314 -12.91 -7.98 -5.36
CA PRO A 314 -12.82 -7.67 -6.79
C PRO A 314 -14.16 -7.67 -7.52
N ARG A 315 -15.15 -8.39 -6.99
CA ARG A 315 -16.50 -8.53 -7.54
C ARG A 315 -17.60 -8.01 -6.61
N ASP A 316 -17.22 -7.26 -5.57
CA ASP A 316 -18.19 -6.60 -4.69
C ASP A 316 -18.63 -5.25 -5.30
N PRO A 317 -19.89 -4.83 -5.11
CA PRO A 317 -20.39 -3.59 -5.69
C PRO A 317 -19.72 -2.36 -5.06
N ILE A 318 -19.69 -1.27 -5.82
CA ILE A 318 -19.24 0.05 -5.36
C ILE A 318 -20.44 0.77 -4.72
N PRO A 319 -20.47 0.97 -3.39
CA PRO A 319 -21.63 1.56 -2.72
C PRO A 319 -21.68 3.08 -2.93
N LEU A 320 -22.73 3.59 -3.58
CA LEU A 320 -22.86 5.02 -3.90
C LEU A 320 -24.15 5.62 -3.31
N ALA A 321 -24.09 6.22 -2.12
CA ALA A 321 -25.29 6.75 -1.47
C ALA A 321 -25.98 7.90 -2.26
N ASP A 322 -25.19 8.78 -2.90
CA ASP A 322 -25.67 9.90 -3.70
C ASP A 322 -24.81 10.07 -4.97
N GLU A 323 -25.44 9.99 -6.13
CA GLU A 323 -24.76 10.12 -7.43
C GLU A 323 -24.31 11.55 -7.76
N ALA A 324 -24.72 12.55 -6.97
CA ALA A 324 -24.23 13.92 -7.08
C ALA A 324 -22.79 14.07 -6.56
N TRP A 325 -22.27 13.09 -5.81
CA TRP A 325 -20.88 13.09 -5.34
C TRP A 325 -19.84 12.83 -6.44
N GLY A 326 -20.28 12.42 -7.63
CA GLY A 326 -19.41 12.26 -8.81
C GLY A 326 -18.50 11.05 -8.68
N CYS A 327 -19.09 9.86 -8.60
CA CYS A 327 -18.35 8.61 -8.47
C CYS A 327 -17.48 8.32 -9.71
N ASP A 328 -16.25 7.90 -9.48
CA ASP A 328 -15.25 7.62 -10.49
C ASP A 328 -14.42 6.39 -10.11
N LEU A 329 -13.88 5.73 -11.14
CA LEU A 329 -12.92 4.65 -11.01
C LEU A 329 -11.49 5.23 -11.09
N GLU A 330 -10.53 4.59 -10.44
CA GLU A 330 -9.11 4.91 -10.59
C GLU A 330 -8.35 3.60 -10.74
N ALA A 331 -8.06 3.23 -11.99
CA ALA A 331 -7.39 1.97 -12.29
C ALA A 331 -5.87 2.13 -12.15
N GLU A 332 -5.28 1.34 -11.26
CA GLU A 332 -3.88 1.49 -10.87
C GLU A 332 -3.15 0.16 -10.61
N VAL A 333 -1.83 0.23 -10.54
CA VAL A 333 -0.97 -0.87 -10.10
C VAL A 333 -0.63 -0.67 -8.64
N VAL A 334 -0.52 -1.74 -7.86
CA VAL A 334 -0.12 -1.68 -6.45
C VAL A 334 0.95 -2.72 -6.13
N VAL A 335 1.73 -2.44 -5.07
CA VAL A 335 2.67 -3.40 -4.48
C VAL A 335 2.39 -3.58 -2.99
N VAL A 336 2.73 -4.75 -2.47
CA VAL A 336 2.75 -5.04 -1.03
C VAL A 336 4.20 -5.27 -0.61
N THR A 337 4.62 -4.62 0.48
CA THR A 337 5.98 -4.75 1.02
C THR A 337 6.06 -5.78 2.17
N GLY A 338 7.27 -6.29 2.41
CA GLY A 338 7.69 -6.72 3.74
C GLY A 338 7.97 -5.49 4.63
N ASP A 339 8.75 -5.67 5.69
CA ASP A 339 9.19 -4.54 6.51
C ASP A 339 10.18 -3.64 5.74
N VAL A 340 9.99 -2.31 5.87
CA VAL A 340 10.86 -1.29 5.26
C VAL A 340 11.41 -0.39 6.38
N PRO A 341 12.74 -0.26 6.52
CA PRO A 341 13.33 0.57 7.56
C PRO A 341 13.07 2.07 7.32
N LEU A 342 13.02 2.83 8.41
CA LEU A 342 12.92 4.30 8.34
C LEU A 342 14.15 4.86 7.60
N GLY A 343 13.91 5.63 6.55
CA GLY A 343 14.94 6.24 5.72
C GLY A 343 15.57 5.30 4.69
N ALA A 344 14.91 4.18 4.35
CA ALA A 344 15.35 3.26 3.29
C ALA A 344 15.70 3.98 1.97
N SER A 345 16.79 3.55 1.35
CA SER A 345 17.11 3.91 -0.04
C SER A 345 16.07 3.34 -1.01
N ARG A 346 16.02 3.88 -2.24
CA ARG A 346 15.17 3.38 -3.34
C ARG A 346 15.41 1.89 -3.61
N GLU A 347 16.65 1.44 -3.47
CA GLU A 347 17.09 0.08 -3.75
C GLU A 347 16.66 -0.91 -2.65
N GLU A 348 16.82 -0.54 -1.38
CA GLU A 348 16.27 -1.31 -0.23
C GLU A 348 14.74 -1.35 -0.29
N ALA A 349 14.12 -0.20 -0.59
CA ALA A 349 12.68 -0.05 -0.72
C ALA A 349 12.10 -0.92 -1.85
N LEU A 350 12.77 -1.01 -3.00
CA LEU A 350 12.37 -1.91 -4.09
C LEU A 350 12.59 -3.39 -3.75
N ALA A 351 13.69 -3.73 -3.07
CA ALA A 351 13.96 -5.09 -2.60
C ALA A 351 13.01 -5.57 -1.49
N ALA A 352 12.28 -4.66 -0.85
CA ALA A 352 11.23 -4.96 0.13
C ALA A 352 9.87 -5.29 -0.51
N VAL A 353 9.68 -5.14 -1.83
CA VAL A 353 8.46 -5.62 -2.51
C VAL A 353 8.34 -7.14 -2.35
N ARG A 354 7.12 -7.62 -2.14
CA ARG A 354 6.78 -9.06 -2.01
C ARG A 354 5.71 -9.50 -2.98
N LEU A 355 4.74 -8.63 -3.27
CA LEU A 355 3.62 -8.92 -4.17
C LEU A 355 3.26 -7.70 -5.01
N VAL A 356 2.69 -7.95 -6.19
CA VAL A 356 2.19 -6.97 -7.15
C VAL A 356 0.73 -7.28 -7.47
N GLY A 357 -0.09 -6.25 -7.67
CA GLY A 357 -1.52 -6.36 -7.95
C GLY A 357 -2.09 -5.15 -8.70
N LEU A 358 -3.40 -5.12 -8.85
CA LEU A 358 -4.15 -3.96 -9.36
C LEU A 358 -5.14 -3.45 -8.30
N THR A 359 -5.49 -2.17 -8.38
CA THR A 359 -6.55 -1.55 -7.57
C THR A 359 -7.55 -0.77 -8.44
N ASN A 360 -8.73 -0.54 -7.85
CA ASN A 360 -9.70 0.47 -8.22
C ASN A 360 -9.86 1.42 -7.04
N ASP A 361 -9.17 2.57 -7.05
CA ASP A 361 -9.16 3.49 -5.93
C ASP A 361 -10.29 4.52 -6.01
N VAL A 362 -11.51 4.00 -5.80
CA VAL A 362 -12.81 4.67 -6.01
C VAL A 362 -12.83 6.10 -5.47
N SER A 363 -13.28 7.03 -6.32
CA SER A 363 -13.21 8.47 -6.06
C SER A 363 -14.58 9.13 -6.08
N LEU A 364 -14.82 10.09 -5.18
CA LEU A 364 -16.01 10.93 -5.15
C LEU A 364 -15.63 12.37 -5.54
N ARG A 365 -15.49 12.58 -6.84
CA ARG A 365 -14.78 13.72 -7.45
C ARG A 365 -15.39 15.09 -7.13
N ASN A 366 -16.69 15.17 -6.85
CA ASN A 366 -17.33 16.43 -6.48
C ASN A 366 -17.15 16.79 -4.99
N LEU A 367 -16.74 15.83 -4.15
CA LEU A 367 -16.37 16.08 -2.75
C LEU A 367 -14.91 16.55 -2.62
N ILE A 368 -14.01 16.08 -3.50
CA ILE A 368 -12.57 16.38 -3.48
C ILE A 368 -12.25 17.89 -3.28
N PRO A 369 -12.82 18.85 -4.04
CA PRO A 369 -12.42 20.25 -3.92
C PRO A 369 -12.75 20.85 -2.55
N GLY A 370 -13.94 20.53 -2.02
CA GLY A 370 -14.39 21.00 -0.71
C GLY A 370 -13.72 20.28 0.46
N GLU A 371 -13.09 19.13 0.22
CA GLU A 371 -12.30 18.42 1.23
C GLU A 371 -10.84 18.89 1.26
N LEU A 372 -10.18 18.98 0.09
CA LEU A 372 -8.81 19.50 0.00
C LEU A 372 -8.71 20.97 0.46
N ALA A 373 -9.74 21.78 0.24
CA ALA A 373 -9.82 23.15 0.75
C ALA A 373 -9.78 23.25 2.30
N LYS A 374 -10.02 22.15 3.03
CA LYS A 374 -9.86 22.08 4.49
C LYS A 374 -8.39 21.91 4.92
N GLY A 375 -7.49 21.55 3.99
CA GLY A 375 -6.06 21.34 4.24
C GLY A 375 -5.67 19.99 4.86
N PHE A 376 -6.60 19.03 4.96
CA PHE A 376 -6.39 17.74 5.66
C PHE A 376 -6.30 16.51 4.73
N GLY A 377 -6.05 16.71 3.42
CA GLY A 377 -5.97 15.62 2.45
C GLY A 377 -7.34 15.07 2.06
N PHE A 378 -7.39 13.79 1.68
CA PHE A 378 -8.62 13.07 1.32
C PHE A 378 -9.11 12.24 2.52
N PHE A 379 -10.43 12.13 2.70
CA PHE A 379 -11.04 11.22 3.68
C PHE A 379 -12.44 10.76 3.26
N GLN A 380 -13.40 11.67 3.12
CA GLN A 380 -14.76 11.35 2.64
C GLN A 380 -14.79 11.15 1.13
N SER A 381 -13.86 11.77 0.40
CA SER A 381 -13.80 11.76 -1.05
C SER A 381 -13.07 10.55 -1.67
N LYS A 382 -12.43 9.72 -0.85
CA LYS A 382 -11.80 8.44 -1.21
C LYS A 382 -12.40 7.31 -0.34
N PRO A 383 -13.59 6.76 -0.71
CA PRO A 383 -14.18 5.59 -0.06
C PRO A 383 -13.33 4.32 -0.25
N ALA A 384 -13.80 3.18 0.26
CA ALA A 384 -13.09 1.90 0.20
C ALA A 384 -12.75 1.46 -1.24
N SER A 385 -11.44 1.34 -1.50
CA SER A 385 -10.85 0.80 -2.72
C SER A 385 -11.17 -0.69 -2.91
N ALA A 386 -11.01 -1.19 -4.15
CA ALA A 386 -11.12 -2.62 -4.46
C ALA A 386 -9.81 -3.16 -5.09
N PHE A 387 -9.40 -4.38 -4.74
CA PHE A 387 -8.16 -4.99 -5.27
C PHE A 387 -8.42 -6.19 -6.19
N SER A 388 -7.43 -6.52 -7.03
CA SER A 388 -7.47 -7.66 -7.94
C SER A 388 -7.67 -9.02 -7.21
N PRO A 389 -8.35 -10.01 -7.83
CA PRO A 389 -8.63 -11.31 -7.20
C PRO A 389 -7.42 -12.05 -6.65
N VAL A 390 -6.26 -11.87 -7.27
CA VAL A 390 -4.97 -12.35 -6.75
C VAL A 390 -3.96 -11.21 -6.75
N PHE A 391 -2.96 -11.29 -5.88
CA PHE A 391 -1.66 -10.64 -6.07
C PHE A 391 -0.62 -11.71 -6.44
N VAL A 392 0.45 -11.33 -7.12
CA VAL A 392 1.48 -12.26 -7.61
C VAL A 392 2.88 -11.82 -7.16
N THR A 393 3.82 -12.74 -7.01
CA THR A 393 5.23 -12.36 -6.77
C THR A 393 5.83 -11.66 -7.99
N PRO A 394 6.82 -10.76 -7.82
CA PRO A 394 7.54 -10.12 -8.94
C PRO A 394 8.05 -11.12 -9.99
N ASP A 395 8.57 -12.27 -9.56
CA ASP A 395 9.09 -13.34 -10.40
C ASP A 395 8.02 -13.97 -11.31
N SER A 396 6.77 -13.99 -10.85
CA SER A 396 5.61 -14.43 -11.64
C SER A 396 5.29 -13.51 -12.84
N LEU A 397 5.88 -12.31 -12.88
CA LEU A 397 5.76 -11.35 -13.99
C LEU A 397 6.95 -11.41 -14.95
N GLY A 398 8.09 -11.99 -14.56
CA GLY A 398 9.29 -12.12 -15.39
C GLY A 398 9.70 -10.81 -16.08
N ASP A 399 9.92 -10.86 -17.40
CA ASP A 399 10.25 -9.70 -18.27
C ASP A 399 9.26 -8.52 -18.15
N TRP A 400 8.06 -8.72 -17.58
CA TRP A 400 7.03 -7.69 -17.43
C TRP A 400 7.18 -6.86 -16.14
N TRP A 401 7.98 -7.31 -15.16
CA TRP A 401 8.35 -6.50 -13.99
C TRP A 401 9.79 -6.03 -14.11
N LYS A 402 9.99 -4.74 -14.36
CA LYS A 402 11.31 -4.19 -14.68
C LYS A 402 11.46 -2.76 -14.17
N ASP A 403 12.65 -2.46 -13.62
CA ASP A 403 13.03 -1.16 -13.07
C ASP A 403 12.06 -0.62 -11.99
N GLY A 404 11.38 -1.52 -11.27
CA GLY A 404 10.37 -1.18 -10.26
C GLY A 404 9.02 -0.75 -10.82
N LYS A 405 8.65 -1.25 -12.01
CA LYS A 405 7.39 -0.95 -12.71
C LYS A 405 6.81 -2.20 -13.38
N LEU A 406 5.48 -2.22 -13.55
CA LEU A 406 4.78 -3.20 -14.38
C LEU A 406 4.71 -2.69 -15.82
N HIS A 407 5.37 -3.37 -16.75
CA HIS A 407 5.33 -3.09 -18.19
C HIS A 407 4.22 -3.92 -18.84
N ARG A 408 2.96 -3.71 -18.40
CA ARG A 408 1.78 -4.24 -19.08
C ARG A 408 0.67 -3.20 -19.17
N LYS A 409 -0.10 -3.32 -20.25
CA LYS A 409 -1.33 -2.55 -20.46
C LYS A 409 -2.35 -2.81 -19.38
N LEU A 410 -2.76 -1.74 -18.72
CA LEU A 410 -3.91 -1.72 -17.85
C LEU A 410 -5.17 -1.58 -18.69
N MET A 411 -6.03 -2.59 -18.60
CA MET A 411 -7.21 -2.77 -19.40
C MET A 411 -8.41 -2.31 -18.59
N VAL A 412 -9.04 -1.20 -18.99
CA VAL A 412 -10.23 -0.63 -18.34
C VAL A 412 -11.41 -0.66 -19.29
N ASP A 413 -12.50 -1.32 -18.91
CA ASP A 413 -13.80 -1.17 -19.59
C ASP A 413 -14.80 -0.44 -18.68
N LEU A 414 -15.64 0.39 -19.30
CA LEU A 414 -16.80 1.03 -18.70
C LEU A 414 -18.05 0.60 -19.48
N ASN A 415 -19.04 0.02 -18.80
CA ASN A 415 -20.29 -0.46 -19.41
C ASN A 415 -20.08 -1.39 -20.61
N GLY A 416 -19.14 -2.33 -20.47
CA GLY A 416 -18.78 -3.31 -21.50
C GLY A 416 -18.07 -2.72 -22.73
N LYS A 417 -17.59 -1.48 -22.66
CA LYS A 417 -16.85 -0.80 -23.73
C LYS A 417 -15.43 -0.48 -23.27
N PRO A 418 -14.40 -0.64 -24.13
CA PRO A 418 -13.05 -0.17 -23.85
C PRO A 418 -13.04 1.33 -23.50
N PHE A 419 -12.47 1.65 -22.34
CA PHE A 419 -12.31 3.01 -21.82
C PHE A 419 -10.83 3.41 -21.68
N GLY A 420 -10.00 2.49 -21.20
CA GLY A 420 -8.55 2.65 -21.05
C GLY A 420 -7.77 1.41 -21.48
N ARG A 421 -6.62 1.62 -22.11
CA ARG A 421 -5.64 0.61 -22.58
C ARG A 421 -4.21 1.16 -22.41
N ALA A 422 -4.00 1.94 -21.35
CA ALA A 422 -2.76 2.62 -21.02
C ALA A 422 -1.66 1.62 -20.62
N GLU A 423 -0.42 1.88 -21.00
CA GLU A 423 0.75 1.06 -20.68
C GLU A 423 1.35 1.52 -19.34
N ALA A 424 1.35 0.65 -18.31
CA ALA A 424 1.76 1.04 -16.96
C ALA A 424 3.28 1.24 -16.82
N GLY A 425 4.09 0.79 -17.78
CA GLY A 425 5.52 1.10 -17.84
C GLY A 425 5.83 2.52 -18.34
N GLU A 426 4.89 3.14 -19.07
CA GLU A 426 5.06 4.42 -19.77
C GLU A 426 4.54 5.61 -18.93
N ASP A 427 5.19 6.78 -19.04
CA ASP A 427 4.94 8.03 -18.28
C ASP A 427 4.93 7.95 -16.73
N MET A 428 5.04 6.76 -16.14
CA MET A 428 5.28 6.56 -14.69
C MET A 428 6.60 7.23 -14.30
N THR A 429 6.53 8.41 -13.69
CA THR A 429 7.68 9.27 -13.38
C THR A 429 8.47 8.73 -12.19
N PHE A 430 7.78 8.26 -11.16
CA PHE A 430 8.36 7.64 -9.96
C PHE A 430 8.09 6.13 -9.96
N ASP A 431 9.14 5.31 -9.87
CA ASP A 431 8.99 3.85 -9.71
C ASP A 431 8.59 3.46 -8.27
N PHE A 432 8.17 2.21 -8.06
CA PHE A 432 7.73 1.76 -6.74
C PHE A 432 8.82 1.84 -5.66
N GLY A 433 10.09 1.64 -6.01
CA GLY A 433 11.19 1.85 -5.05
C GLY A 433 11.27 3.30 -4.57
N THR A 434 11.03 4.26 -5.48
CA THR A 434 10.99 5.69 -5.18
C THR A 434 9.77 6.06 -4.33
N LEU A 435 8.60 5.49 -4.63
CA LEU A 435 7.38 5.68 -3.84
C LEU A 435 7.51 5.11 -2.41
N ILE A 436 8.01 3.88 -2.27
CA ILE A 436 8.24 3.22 -0.98
C ILE A 436 9.30 4.00 -0.17
N ALA A 437 10.39 4.47 -0.80
CA ALA A 437 11.40 5.29 -0.12
C ALA A 437 10.87 6.66 0.33
N HIS A 438 10.00 7.30 -0.47
CA HIS A 438 9.30 8.52 -0.06
C HIS A 438 8.39 8.26 1.16
N ALA A 439 7.63 7.16 1.16
CA ALA A 439 6.80 6.76 2.30
C ALA A 439 7.64 6.47 3.57
N ALA A 440 8.79 5.80 3.39
CA ALA A 440 9.69 5.43 4.48
C ALA A 440 10.58 6.58 5.02
N LYS A 441 10.59 7.75 4.35
CA LYS A 441 11.44 8.92 4.65
C LYS A 441 11.43 9.37 6.13
N THR A 442 10.31 9.16 6.84
CA THR A 442 10.13 9.58 8.25
C THR A 442 9.47 8.52 9.13
N ARG A 443 9.20 7.31 8.62
CA ARG A 443 8.59 6.18 9.34
C ARG A 443 9.14 4.86 8.82
N ALA A 444 9.15 3.81 9.63
CA ALA A 444 9.22 2.46 9.08
C ALA A 444 7.86 2.09 8.45
N LEU A 445 7.85 1.18 7.49
CA LEU A 445 6.63 0.58 6.94
C LEU A 445 6.61 -0.89 7.38
N GLY A 446 5.51 -1.34 7.98
CA GLY A 446 5.36 -2.74 8.39
C GLY A 446 5.00 -3.65 7.21
N ALA A 447 5.36 -4.92 7.30
CA ALA A 447 4.94 -5.96 6.36
C ALA A 447 3.42 -5.94 6.12
N GLY A 448 2.99 -6.08 4.87
CA GLY A 448 1.59 -5.88 4.47
C GLY A 448 1.20 -4.42 4.24
N THR A 449 2.14 -3.47 4.28
CA THR A 449 1.92 -2.12 3.73
C THR A 449 1.65 -2.22 2.23
N ILE A 450 0.54 -1.66 1.77
CA ILE A 450 0.19 -1.54 0.35
C ILE A 450 0.56 -0.14 -0.13
N ILE A 451 1.34 -0.06 -1.22
CA ILE A 451 1.69 1.19 -1.90
C ILE A 451 1.05 1.24 -3.28
N GLY A 452 0.34 2.33 -3.58
CA GLY A 452 -0.32 2.57 -4.86
C GLY A 452 0.50 3.42 -5.82
N SER A 453 0.27 3.25 -7.12
CA SER A 453 0.93 4.07 -8.13
C SER A 453 0.26 5.43 -8.36
N GLY A 454 -0.98 5.62 -7.91
CA GLY A 454 -1.91 6.56 -8.52
C GLY A 454 -2.32 6.13 -9.94
N THR A 455 -3.44 6.65 -10.40
CA THR A 455 -4.09 6.38 -11.71
C THR A 455 -3.09 6.32 -12.87
N VAL A 456 -3.10 5.22 -13.65
CA VAL A 456 -2.22 5.05 -14.81
C VAL A 456 -2.61 6.00 -15.95
N SER A 457 -1.73 6.94 -16.29
CA SER A 457 -1.95 7.93 -17.35
C SER A 457 -0.75 7.96 -18.31
N ASN A 458 -1.01 7.86 -19.61
CA ASN A 458 0.00 8.10 -20.65
C ASN A 458 -0.35 9.34 -21.47
N ARG A 459 0.69 9.90 -22.07
CA ARG A 459 0.59 10.95 -23.08
C ARG A 459 0.22 10.39 -24.44
N ASP A 460 -0.20 11.29 -25.30
CA ASP A 460 -0.32 11.00 -26.73
C ASP A 460 1.05 11.10 -27.42
N ALA A 461 1.19 10.52 -28.61
CA ALA A 461 2.46 10.48 -29.34
C ALA A 461 2.95 11.87 -29.82
N ASP A 462 2.07 12.88 -29.79
CA ASP A 462 2.38 14.29 -30.03
C ASP A 462 2.75 15.06 -28.74
N GLY A 463 2.86 14.37 -27.60
CA GLY A 463 3.02 14.95 -26.26
C GLY A 463 1.71 15.50 -25.67
N GLY A 464 0.59 15.33 -26.37
CA GLY A 464 -0.73 15.80 -25.97
C GLY A 464 -1.35 15.01 -24.80
N PRO A 465 -2.53 15.47 -24.33
CA PRO A 465 -3.15 15.05 -23.08
C PRO A 465 -3.94 13.74 -23.23
N GLY A 466 -3.45 12.80 -24.06
CA GLY A 466 -4.20 11.63 -24.49
C GLY A 466 -5.39 11.92 -25.42
N LYS A 467 -5.96 10.82 -25.91
CA LYS A 467 -7.18 10.76 -26.73
C LYS A 467 -8.01 9.53 -26.29
N PRO A 468 -9.35 9.60 -26.27
CA PRO A 468 -10.22 8.43 -26.11
C PRO A 468 -9.89 7.31 -27.11
N ILE A 469 -10.21 6.06 -26.77
CA ILE A 469 -10.05 4.90 -27.68
C ILE A 469 -10.88 5.06 -28.96
N ALA A 470 -12.06 5.68 -28.86
CA ALA A 470 -12.90 5.99 -30.01
C ALA A 470 -12.24 6.99 -31.01
N ASP A 471 -11.34 7.84 -30.51
CA ASP A 471 -10.58 8.82 -31.29
C ASP A 471 -9.18 8.29 -31.69
N GLY A 472 -8.92 7.00 -31.48
CA GLY A 472 -7.66 6.32 -31.85
C GLY A 472 -6.54 6.41 -30.82
N GLY A 473 -6.79 6.95 -29.62
CA GLY A 473 -5.81 6.97 -28.53
C GLY A 473 -5.83 5.72 -27.64
N VAL A 474 -5.02 5.72 -26.58
CA VAL A 474 -5.01 4.64 -25.57
C VAL A 474 -6.15 4.74 -24.55
N GLY A 475 -6.91 5.84 -24.53
CA GLY A 475 -7.94 6.07 -23.51
C GLY A 475 -7.37 6.49 -22.16
N TYR A 476 -8.14 6.26 -21.09
CA TYR A 476 -7.84 6.79 -19.75
C TYR A 476 -8.15 5.76 -18.65
N SER A 477 -7.51 5.93 -17.49
CA SER A 477 -7.71 5.06 -16.31
C SER A 477 -8.63 5.66 -15.24
N CYS A 478 -9.24 6.83 -15.51
CA CYS A 478 -10.33 7.40 -14.73
C CYS A 478 -11.21 8.35 -15.58
N ILE A 479 -12.43 8.64 -15.13
CA ILE A 479 -13.35 9.56 -15.81
C ILE A 479 -12.96 11.03 -15.58
N ALA A 480 -12.33 11.36 -14.44
CA ALA A 480 -11.81 12.71 -14.21
C ALA A 480 -10.81 13.16 -15.28
N GLU A 481 -10.00 12.25 -15.83
CA GLU A 481 -9.01 12.60 -16.86
C GLU A 481 -9.67 12.91 -18.21
N VAL A 482 -10.60 12.08 -18.70
CA VAL A 482 -11.35 12.40 -19.94
C VAL A 482 -12.13 13.71 -19.80
N ARG A 483 -12.77 13.95 -18.64
CA ARG A 483 -13.49 15.20 -18.34
C ARG A 483 -12.56 16.43 -18.30
N THR A 484 -11.34 16.24 -17.84
CA THR A 484 -10.28 17.26 -17.85
C THR A 484 -9.86 17.60 -19.29
N VAL A 485 -9.68 16.58 -20.13
CA VAL A 485 -9.33 16.74 -21.56
C VAL A 485 -10.48 17.37 -22.37
N GLU A 486 -11.73 16.99 -22.11
CA GLU A 486 -12.93 17.64 -22.67
C GLU A 486 -13.00 19.13 -22.30
N THR A 487 -12.67 19.47 -21.05
CA THR A 487 -12.63 20.88 -20.60
C THR A 487 -11.53 21.67 -21.30
N ILE A 488 -10.34 21.09 -21.48
CA ILE A 488 -9.22 21.73 -22.20
C ILE A 488 -9.54 21.92 -23.70
N LYS A 489 -10.17 20.93 -24.35
CA LYS A 489 -10.42 20.95 -25.81
C LYS A 489 -11.74 21.65 -26.20
N GLY A 490 -12.76 21.62 -25.34
CA GLY A 490 -14.13 22.08 -25.63
C GLY A 490 -14.73 23.07 -24.62
N GLY A 491 -13.99 23.45 -23.57
CA GLY A 491 -14.41 24.42 -22.56
C GLY A 491 -15.36 23.89 -21.46
N ALA A 492 -15.85 22.65 -21.58
CA ALA A 492 -16.65 21.98 -20.56
C ALA A 492 -16.55 20.45 -20.67
N ALA A 493 -16.61 19.77 -19.51
CA ALA A 493 -16.69 18.32 -19.43
C ALA A 493 -18.09 17.80 -19.75
N VAL A 494 -18.18 16.80 -20.63
CA VAL A 494 -19.44 16.21 -21.14
C VAL A 494 -19.63 14.74 -20.76
N THR A 495 -18.56 13.95 -20.58
CA THR A 495 -18.68 12.56 -20.10
C THR A 495 -19.17 12.56 -18.64
N PRO A 496 -20.26 11.85 -18.30
CA PRO A 496 -20.77 11.80 -16.94
C PRO A 496 -19.89 10.94 -16.03
N PHE A 497 -19.89 11.27 -14.73
CA PHE A 497 -19.42 10.37 -13.67
C PHE A 497 -20.38 9.19 -13.47
N LEU A 498 -19.89 8.12 -12.83
CA LEU A 498 -20.60 6.86 -12.64
C LEU A 498 -21.97 7.04 -11.94
N LYS A 499 -22.89 6.15 -12.30
CA LYS A 499 -24.29 6.07 -11.86
C LYS A 499 -24.64 4.68 -11.40
N LYS A 500 -25.71 4.53 -10.62
CA LYS A 500 -26.18 3.23 -10.15
C LYS A 500 -26.53 2.33 -11.33
N GLY A 501 -25.98 1.13 -11.36
CA GLY A 501 -26.05 0.19 -12.47
C GLY A 501 -24.94 0.34 -13.53
N ASP A 502 -24.07 1.35 -13.44
CA ASP A 502 -22.84 1.36 -14.24
C ASP A 502 -21.88 0.26 -13.78
N THR A 503 -21.07 -0.23 -14.71
CA THR A 503 -20.15 -1.37 -14.52
C THR A 503 -18.73 -1.01 -14.93
N VAL A 504 -17.76 -1.36 -14.07
CA VAL A 504 -16.33 -1.11 -14.25
C VAL A 504 -15.59 -2.44 -14.30
N ARG A 505 -14.67 -2.60 -15.25
CA ARG A 505 -13.81 -3.80 -15.38
C ARG A 505 -12.34 -3.37 -15.49
N ILE A 506 -11.46 -3.88 -14.63
CA ILE A 506 -10.03 -3.56 -14.60
C ILE A 506 -9.21 -4.86 -14.55
N TRP A 507 -8.28 -5.05 -15.49
CA TRP A 507 -7.36 -6.20 -15.54
C TRP A 507 -6.07 -5.88 -16.32
N ALA A 508 -5.12 -6.82 -16.36
CA ALA A 508 -3.95 -6.78 -17.23
C ALA A 508 -3.70 -8.18 -17.82
N GLU A 509 -3.16 -8.26 -19.04
CA GLU A 509 -3.08 -9.50 -19.84
C GLU A 509 -1.65 -10.05 -20.03
N ASP A 510 -1.50 -11.38 -20.03
CA ASP A 510 -0.29 -12.07 -20.47
C ASP A 510 -0.13 -12.04 -22.01
N ASP A 511 1.00 -12.55 -22.52
CA ASP A 511 1.28 -12.64 -23.97
C ASP A 511 0.29 -13.53 -24.76
N LYS A 512 -0.60 -14.26 -24.06
CA LYS A 512 -1.63 -15.14 -24.61
C LYS A 512 -3.06 -14.57 -24.43
N ARG A 513 -3.19 -13.40 -23.78
CA ARG A 513 -4.44 -12.70 -23.40
C ARG A 513 -5.25 -13.32 -22.25
N HIS A 514 -4.59 -13.99 -21.32
CA HIS A 514 -5.18 -14.36 -20.03
C HIS A 514 -4.97 -13.25 -18.99
N PRO A 515 -5.93 -13.00 -18.07
CA PRO A 515 -5.71 -12.08 -16.96
C PRO A 515 -4.55 -12.55 -16.07
N ILE A 516 -3.62 -11.66 -15.76
CA ILE A 516 -2.47 -11.95 -14.89
C ILE A 516 -2.94 -12.07 -13.42
N PHE A 517 -3.65 -11.05 -12.96
CA PHE A 517 -4.09 -10.82 -11.58
C PHE A 517 -5.57 -11.21 -11.33
N GLY A 518 -6.23 -11.78 -12.33
CA GLY A 518 -7.69 -11.85 -12.41
C GLY A 518 -8.32 -10.53 -12.86
N VAL A 519 -9.63 -10.40 -12.68
CA VAL A 519 -10.40 -9.21 -13.10
C VAL A 519 -11.13 -8.58 -11.89
N ILE A 520 -10.89 -7.29 -11.66
CA ILE A 520 -11.80 -6.44 -10.86
C ILE A 520 -13.00 -6.14 -11.76
N GLU A 521 -14.21 -6.52 -11.37
CA GLU A 521 -15.42 -6.37 -12.18
C GLU A 521 -16.59 -6.07 -11.26
N GLN A 522 -16.92 -4.78 -11.15
CA GLN A 522 -17.82 -4.22 -10.14
C GLN A 522 -19.01 -3.51 -10.78
N THR A 523 -20.14 -3.45 -10.06
CA THR A 523 -21.32 -2.64 -10.39
C THR A 523 -21.50 -1.57 -9.32
N VAL A 524 -21.96 -0.39 -9.68
CA VAL A 524 -22.28 0.70 -8.73
C VAL A 524 -23.71 0.52 -8.21
N GLU A 525 -23.90 0.55 -6.88
CA GLU A 525 -25.20 0.24 -6.22
C GLU A 525 -25.75 1.36 -5.33
#